data_AF-A0A955T0S2-F1
#
_entry.id   AF-A0A955T0S2-F1
#
_cell.length_a   1.000
_cell.length_b   1.000
_cell.length_c   1.000
_cell.angle_alpha   90.00
_cell.angle_beta   90.00
_cell.angle_gamma   90.00
#
_symmetry.space_group_name_H-M   'P 1'
#
loop_
_entity.id
_entity.type
_entity.pdbx_description
1 polymer ?
#
loop_
_entity_poly.entity_id
_entity_poly.type
_entity_poly.pdbx_seq_one_letter_code
_entity_poly.pdbx_strand_id
1 'polypeptide(L)'
;HSHVGLFNHPTGIGQQHRGLKGRNLTQELIDACHEAGIAVVLYTSLIHDDWAFDHHPDWAMKTADGTPWGKGGRYRLVCPNSPGYREYVRAWTHEICEKFDFEGMRFDMTFWVGVCYCDSCQKRFAEEVGGEIPRTVDWFDEKWVALQRKREEWLADFASIPSGTVRELKPEASVEHQSSTYPLNWTFGVAAPLIEQNDFLQGDFYGDALQGSFVRKLLEELT
;
A
#
# COMPACT_ATOMS: atom_id res chain seq x y z
N HIS A 1 14.61 -11.30 2.24
CA HIS A 1 13.15 -11.46 2.30
C HIS A 1 12.53 -10.17 1.77
N SER A 2 11.59 -10.22 0.83
CA SER A 2 10.88 -9.02 0.33
C SER A 2 9.90 -8.48 1.39
N HIS A 3 9.55 -7.19 1.37
CA HIS A 3 8.58 -6.57 2.30
C HIS A 3 8.97 -6.57 3.79
N VAL A 4 10.27 -6.60 4.11
CA VAL A 4 10.74 -6.58 5.51
C VAL A 4 10.66 -5.21 6.19
N GLY A 5 10.18 -4.17 5.50
CA GLY A 5 10.10 -2.81 6.06
C GLY A 5 11.45 -2.11 6.24
N LEU A 6 12.51 -2.57 5.57
CA LEU A 6 13.85 -2.02 5.70
C LEU A 6 14.24 -1.21 4.46
N PHE A 7 14.96 -0.12 4.70
CA PHE A 7 15.37 0.83 3.66
C PHE A 7 16.70 0.40 3.01
N ASN A 8 16.83 0.65 1.71
CA ASN A 8 18.06 0.41 0.94
C ASN A 8 19.01 1.62 0.93
N HIS A 9 18.75 2.60 1.78
CA HIS A 9 19.53 3.82 1.97
C HIS A 9 19.53 4.24 3.45
N PRO A 10 20.46 5.09 3.89
CA PRO A 10 20.42 5.68 5.23
C PRO A 10 19.18 6.57 5.40
N THR A 11 18.32 6.21 6.35
CA THR A 11 17.05 6.89 6.64
C THR A 11 17.00 7.38 8.09
N GLY A 12 16.31 8.49 8.33
CA GLY A 12 15.95 8.95 9.67
C GLY A 12 14.57 8.48 10.15
N ILE A 13 13.77 7.86 9.28
CA ILE A 13 12.35 7.54 9.54
C ILE A 13 12.17 6.10 10.03
N GLY A 14 12.90 5.15 9.45
CA GLY A 14 12.84 3.73 9.81
C GLY A 14 14.23 3.13 10.00
N GLN A 15 14.42 1.90 9.53
CA GLN A 15 15.68 1.19 9.68
C GLN A 15 16.28 0.81 8.33
N GLN A 16 17.53 1.23 8.09
CA GLN A 16 18.29 0.71 6.95
C GLN A 16 18.55 -0.79 7.11
N HIS A 17 18.49 -1.53 6.01
CA HIS A 17 18.91 -2.92 5.96
C HIS A 17 20.36 -3.09 6.44
N ARG A 18 20.56 -3.81 7.55
CA ARG A 18 21.87 -3.94 8.24
C ARG A 18 23.00 -4.44 7.34
N GLY A 19 22.68 -5.24 6.33
CA GLY A 19 23.65 -5.73 5.35
C GLY A 19 24.33 -4.63 4.53
N LEU A 20 23.74 -3.43 4.43
CA LEU A 20 24.29 -2.30 3.67
C LEU A 20 25.31 -1.48 4.45
N LYS A 21 25.35 -1.59 5.79
CA LYS A 21 26.38 -0.97 6.64
C LYS A 21 26.60 0.53 6.36
N GLY A 22 25.52 1.30 6.15
CA GLY A 22 25.59 2.74 5.85
C GLY A 22 25.72 3.08 4.36
N ARG A 23 25.92 2.10 3.48
CA ARG A 23 25.97 2.30 2.02
C ARG A 23 24.61 2.78 1.49
N ASN A 24 24.61 3.80 0.64
CA ASN A 24 23.39 4.30 0.00
C ASN A 24 23.17 3.59 -1.34
N LEU A 25 22.66 2.35 -1.29
CA LEU A 25 22.46 1.53 -2.50
C LEU A 25 21.41 2.15 -3.44
N THR A 26 20.39 2.82 -2.89
CA THR A 26 19.38 3.52 -3.71
C THR A 26 20.03 4.60 -4.57
N GLN A 27 20.85 5.49 -3.99
CA GLN A 27 21.53 6.54 -4.77
C GLN A 27 22.45 5.96 -5.83
N GLU A 28 23.26 4.97 -5.47
CA GLU A 28 24.21 4.38 -6.41
C GLU A 28 23.53 3.73 -7.62
N LEU A 29 22.35 3.12 -7.43
CA LEU A 29 21.56 2.57 -8.53
C LEU A 29 20.95 3.67 -9.40
N ILE A 30 20.47 4.75 -8.80
CA ILE A 30 19.95 5.91 -9.53
C ILE A 30 21.04 6.50 -10.42
N ASP A 31 22.19 6.81 -9.84
CA ASP A 31 23.32 7.42 -10.55
C ASP A 31 23.76 6.55 -11.75
N ALA A 32 23.88 5.24 -11.53
CA ALA A 32 24.28 4.31 -12.59
C ALA A 32 23.23 4.19 -13.71
N CYS A 33 21.94 4.20 -13.38
CA CYS A 33 20.87 4.19 -14.38
C CYS A 33 20.86 5.49 -15.18
N HIS A 34 20.99 6.64 -14.51
CA HIS A 34 21.02 7.95 -15.16
C HIS A 34 22.26 8.13 -16.04
N GLU A 35 23.44 7.65 -15.64
CA GLU A 35 24.65 7.63 -16.49
C GLU A 35 24.42 6.82 -17.79
N ALA A 36 23.58 5.78 -17.72
CA ALA A 36 23.20 4.97 -18.87
C ALA A 36 21.96 5.48 -19.64
N GLY A 37 21.37 6.62 -19.23
CA GLY A 37 20.14 7.16 -19.84
C GLY A 37 18.89 6.31 -19.58
N ILE A 38 18.84 5.59 -18.45
CA ILE A 38 17.74 4.72 -18.03
C ILE A 38 16.92 5.42 -16.94
N ALA A 39 15.61 5.54 -17.16
CA ALA A 39 14.68 6.04 -16.15
C ALA A 39 14.51 5.05 -14.99
N VAL A 40 14.37 5.58 -13.77
CA VAL A 40 14.24 4.82 -12.53
C VAL A 40 12.83 4.96 -11.97
N VAL A 41 12.19 3.81 -11.75
CA VAL A 41 10.96 3.72 -10.97
C VAL A 41 11.29 3.09 -9.61
N LEU A 42 11.13 3.86 -8.55
CA LEU A 42 11.33 3.36 -7.19
C LEU A 42 10.15 2.49 -6.78
N TYR A 43 10.46 1.34 -6.19
CA TYR A 43 9.47 0.39 -5.69
C TYR A 43 9.46 0.43 -4.17
N THR A 44 8.27 0.60 -3.59
CA THR A 44 8.04 0.52 -2.14
C THR A 44 6.86 -0.39 -1.84
N SER A 45 6.74 -0.83 -0.58
CA SER A 45 5.62 -1.64 -0.13
C SER A 45 4.87 -0.90 0.96
N LEU A 46 3.54 -0.89 0.87
CA LEU A 46 2.70 -0.28 1.90
C LEU A 46 2.30 -1.33 2.95
N ILE A 47 1.12 -1.93 2.83
CA ILE A 47 0.46 -2.70 3.92
C ILE A 47 1.28 -3.93 4.41
N HIS A 48 2.26 -4.37 3.63
CA HIS A 48 3.23 -5.41 4.03
C HIS A 48 4.53 -4.76 4.52
N ASP A 49 4.67 -4.65 5.85
CA ASP A 49 5.80 -4.00 6.50
C ASP A 49 6.14 -4.72 7.83
N ASP A 50 7.12 -5.61 7.79
CA ASP A 50 7.54 -6.37 8.98
C ASP A 50 8.17 -5.48 10.06
N TRP A 51 8.96 -4.49 9.65
CA TRP A 51 9.66 -3.62 10.59
C TRP A 51 8.66 -2.75 11.37
N ALA A 52 7.73 -2.11 10.67
CA ALA A 52 6.70 -1.29 11.29
C ALA A 52 5.80 -2.12 12.20
N PHE A 53 5.41 -3.33 11.79
CA PHE A 53 4.64 -4.23 12.64
C PHE A 53 5.38 -4.60 13.94
N ASP A 54 6.66 -4.97 13.85
CA ASP A 54 7.42 -5.45 15.01
C ASP A 54 7.75 -4.31 16.01
N HIS A 55 7.91 -3.07 15.51
CA HIS A 55 8.25 -1.90 16.34
C HIS A 55 7.03 -1.09 16.79
N HIS A 56 5.91 -1.20 16.07
CA HIS A 56 4.66 -0.50 16.34
C HIS A 56 3.48 -1.50 16.29
N PRO A 57 3.35 -2.40 17.28
CA PRO A 57 2.33 -3.43 17.28
C PRO A 57 0.89 -2.89 17.34
N ASP A 58 0.71 -1.63 17.75
CA ASP A 58 -0.57 -0.91 17.69
C ASP A 58 -1.00 -0.61 16.24
N TRP A 59 -0.08 -0.61 15.28
CA TRP A 59 -0.39 -0.41 13.86
C TRP A 59 -0.83 -1.70 13.17
N ALA A 60 -0.69 -2.86 13.80
CA ALA A 60 -1.00 -4.14 13.19
C ALA A 60 -2.47 -4.26 12.77
N MET A 61 -2.71 -4.83 11.60
CA MET A 61 -4.05 -5.32 11.26
C MET A 61 -4.43 -6.45 12.23
N LYS A 62 -5.71 -6.51 12.63
CA LYS A 62 -6.23 -7.58 13.52
C LYS A 62 -7.39 -8.34 12.90
N THR A 63 -7.43 -9.65 13.08
CA THR A 63 -8.58 -10.52 12.81
C THR A 63 -9.71 -10.25 13.82
N ALA A 64 -10.89 -10.85 13.59
CA ALA A 64 -12.05 -10.65 14.46
C ALA A 64 -11.81 -11.04 15.93
N ASP A 65 -10.99 -12.06 16.19
CA ASP A 65 -10.59 -12.49 17.54
C ASP A 65 -9.48 -11.63 18.16
N GLY A 66 -9.01 -10.59 17.45
CA GLY A 66 -7.96 -9.69 17.91
C GLY A 66 -6.53 -10.17 17.60
N THR A 67 -6.36 -11.33 16.97
CA THR A 67 -5.04 -11.83 16.58
C THR A 67 -4.43 -10.94 15.47
N PRO A 68 -3.15 -10.53 15.57
CA PRO A 68 -2.50 -9.80 14.50
C PRO A 68 -2.42 -10.63 13.20
N TRP A 69 -2.80 -10.03 12.08
CA TRP A 69 -2.64 -10.63 10.77
C TRP A 69 -1.15 -10.88 10.46
N GLY A 70 -0.85 -12.02 9.83
CA GLY A 70 0.52 -12.37 9.44
C GLY A 70 1.41 -12.90 10.57
N LYS A 71 0.91 -12.96 11.82
CA LYS A 71 1.67 -13.50 12.96
C LYS A 71 2.10 -14.95 12.70
N GLY A 72 3.42 -15.19 12.74
CA GLY A 72 4.02 -16.50 12.47
C GLY A 72 4.09 -16.90 10.98
N GLY A 73 3.62 -16.02 10.09
CA GLY A 73 3.71 -16.17 8.64
C GLY A 73 4.93 -15.47 8.05
N ARG A 74 4.97 -15.46 6.71
CA ARG A 74 6.03 -14.82 5.93
C ARG A 74 5.97 -13.28 6.05
N TYR A 75 4.78 -12.71 5.95
CA TYR A 75 4.57 -11.26 5.93
C TYR A 75 3.72 -10.84 7.11
N ARG A 76 4.11 -9.76 7.77
CA ARG A 76 3.31 -9.05 8.77
C ARG A 76 2.60 -7.86 8.13
N LEU A 77 1.45 -7.52 8.70
CA LEU A 77 0.50 -6.65 8.04
C LEU A 77 0.10 -5.49 8.94
N VAL A 78 0.24 -4.28 8.42
CA VAL A 78 -0.03 -3.02 9.11
C VAL A 78 -1.27 -2.36 8.53
N CYS A 79 -2.02 -1.67 9.39
CA CYS A 79 -3.34 -1.18 9.06
C CYS A 79 -3.26 0.19 8.36
N PRO A 80 -3.83 0.37 7.16
CA PRO A 80 -3.85 1.65 6.45
C PRO A 80 -4.72 2.73 7.15
N ASN A 81 -5.53 2.31 8.14
CA ASN A 81 -6.28 3.22 9.01
C ASN A 81 -5.53 3.63 10.28
N SER A 82 -4.37 3.01 10.59
CA SER A 82 -3.59 3.40 11.77
C SER A 82 -3.04 4.81 11.59
N PRO A 83 -3.37 5.77 12.47
CA PRO A 83 -2.87 7.14 12.35
C PRO A 83 -1.33 7.21 12.37
N GLY A 84 -0.69 6.44 13.25
CA GLY A 84 0.77 6.41 13.33
C GLY A 84 1.42 5.84 12.06
N TYR A 85 0.83 4.79 11.48
CA TYR A 85 1.34 4.22 10.23
C TYR A 85 1.15 5.15 9.03
N ARG A 86 0.04 5.90 8.99
CA ARG A 86 -0.22 6.93 7.97
C ARG A 86 0.83 8.03 8.00
N GLU A 87 1.19 8.51 9.19
CA GLU A 87 2.25 9.51 9.34
C GLU A 87 3.64 8.94 9.02
N TYR A 88 3.89 7.68 9.36
CA TYR A 88 5.11 6.98 8.94
C TYR A 88 5.24 6.94 7.42
N VAL A 89 4.16 6.56 6.70
CA VAL A 89 4.11 6.54 5.24
C VAL A 89 4.36 7.90 4.61
N ARG A 90 3.71 8.94 5.13
CA ARG A 90 3.97 10.32 4.71
C ARG A 90 5.43 10.69 4.88
N ALA A 91 5.99 10.42 6.05
CA ALA A 91 7.35 10.84 6.42
C ALA A 91 8.41 10.16 5.53
N TRP A 92 8.33 8.85 5.30
CA TRP A 92 9.32 8.19 4.45
C TRP A 92 9.10 8.51 2.96
N THR A 93 7.87 8.75 2.51
CA THR A 93 7.62 9.17 1.12
C THR A 93 8.25 10.53 0.87
N HIS A 94 8.06 11.47 1.79
CA HIS A 94 8.69 12.79 1.75
C HIS A 94 10.22 12.69 1.72
N GLU A 95 10.81 11.88 2.62
CA GLU A 95 12.27 11.69 2.66
C GLU A 95 12.82 11.13 1.33
N ILE A 96 12.11 10.20 0.70
CA ILE A 96 12.51 9.66 -0.62
C ILE A 96 12.45 10.74 -1.70
N CYS A 97 11.35 11.51 -1.76
CA CYS A 97 11.19 12.59 -2.72
C CYS A 97 12.24 13.69 -2.57
N GLU A 98 12.67 14.01 -1.35
CA GLU A 98 13.72 15.00 -1.10
C GLU A 98 15.12 14.50 -1.47
N LYS A 99 15.42 13.23 -1.17
CA LYS A 99 16.78 12.70 -1.31
C LYS A 99 17.14 12.23 -2.70
N PHE A 100 16.16 11.77 -3.47
CA PHE A 100 16.41 11.01 -4.70
C PHE A 100 15.80 11.68 -5.91
N ASP A 101 16.45 11.49 -7.06
CA ASP A 101 15.92 11.87 -8.36
C ASP A 101 15.47 10.62 -9.10
N PHE A 102 14.19 10.58 -9.49
CA PHE A 102 13.55 9.42 -10.09
C PHE A 102 12.36 9.84 -10.94
N GLU A 103 12.01 9.00 -11.92
CA GLU A 103 10.97 9.27 -12.92
C GLU A 103 9.64 8.58 -12.58
N GLY A 104 9.63 7.67 -11.61
CA GLY A 104 8.39 7.11 -11.11
C GLY A 104 8.48 6.47 -9.72
N MET A 105 7.31 6.30 -9.12
CA MET A 105 7.14 5.64 -7.83
C MET A 105 6.01 4.60 -7.93
N ARG A 106 6.36 3.35 -7.63
CA ARG A 106 5.44 2.20 -7.54
C ARG A 106 5.19 1.86 -6.08
N PHE A 107 3.93 1.98 -5.67
CA PHE A 107 3.44 1.60 -4.35
C PHE A 107 2.80 0.22 -4.38
N ASP A 108 3.60 -0.78 -4.05
CA ASP A 108 3.14 -2.16 -4.02
C ASP A 108 2.38 -2.48 -2.73
N MET A 109 1.59 -3.54 -2.79
CA MET A 109 0.79 -4.07 -1.68
C MET A 109 -0.21 -3.05 -1.12
N THR A 110 -0.78 -2.22 -1.99
CA THR A 110 -1.85 -1.26 -1.64
C THR A 110 -3.21 -1.96 -1.69
N PHE A 111 -3.41 -2.95 -0.82
CA PHE A 111 -4.67 -3.66 -0.68
C PHE A 111 -4.84 -4.24 0.73
N TRP A 112 -6.09 -4.49 1.10
CA TRP A 112 -6.39 -5.27 2.29
C TRP A 112 -6.11 -6.76 2.06
N VAL A 113 -5.85 -7.52 3.12
CA VAL A 113 -5.81 -9.00 3.05
C VAL A 113 -7.04 -9.67 3.66
N GLY A 114 -7.96 -8.86 4.19
CA GLY A 114 -9.13 -9.27 4.94
C GLY A 114 -9.76 -8.09 5.69
N VAL A 115 -10.81 -8.36 6.45
CA VAL A 115 -11.43 -7.35 7.33
C VAL A 115 -10.53 -7.14 8.55
N CYS A 116 -10.21 -5.87 8.81
CA CYS A 116 -9.42 -5.47 9.96
C CYS A 116 -10.34 -5.02 11.10
N TYR A 117 -10.13 -5.59 12.29
CA TYR A 117 -10.87 -5.27 13.51
C TYR A 117 -10.00 -4.56 14.56
N CYS A 118 -8.90 -3.92 14.13
CA CYS A 118 -8.09 -3.09 15.03
C CYS A 118 -8.87 -1.86 15.51
N ASP A 119 -8.39 -1.23 16.57
CA ASP A 119 -9.06 -0.10 17.22
C ASP A 119 -9.26 1.08 16.25
N SER A 120 -8.32 1.32 15.34
CA SER A 120 -8.45 2.36 14.31
C SER A 120 -9.58 2.07 13.32
N CYS A 121 -9.72 0.83 12.85
CA CYS A 121 -10.83 0.43 11.97
C CYS A 121 -12.18 0.51 12.70
N GLN A 122 -12.25 0.00 13.93
CA GLN A 122 -13.47 0.07 14.75
C GLN A 122 -13.91 1.51 14.98
N LYS A 123 -12.97 2.39 15.33
CA LYS A 123 -13.21 3.81 15.53
C LYS A 123 -13.73 4.49 14.25
N ARG A 124 -13.01 4.36 13.14
CA ARG A 124 -13.46 4.95 11.85
C ARG A 124 -14.83 4.44 11.44
N PHE A 125 -15.10 3.15 11.59
CA PHE A 125 -16.40 2.59 11.25
C PHE A 125 -17.53 3.17 12.13
N ALA A 126 -17.30 3.26 13.44
CA ALA A 126 -18.27 3.82 14.38
C ALA A 126 -18.55 5.31 14.11
N GLU A 127 -17.54 6.07 13.70
CA GLU A 127 -17.66 7.49 13.37
C GLU A 127 -18.32 7.73 12.01
N GLU A 128 -17.97 6.95 10.99
CA GLU A 128 -18.40 7.18 9.61
C GLU A 128 -19.70 6.45 9.22
N VAL A 129 -20.05 5.36 9.90
CA VAL A 129 -21.23 4.52 9.60
C VAL A 129 -22.11 4.32 10.84
N GLY A 130 -21.50 4.03 11.99
CA GLY A 130 -22.20 3.82 13.25
C GLY A 130 -22.18 2.38 13.76
N GLY A 131 -21.98 2.25 15.07
CA GLY A 131 -21.92 0.97 15.79
C GLY A 131 -20.66 0.15 15.46
N GLU A 132 -20.71 -1.15 15.75
CA GLU A 132 -19.55 -2.05 15.59
C GLU A 132 -19.42 -2.65 14.20
N ILE A 133 -18.18 -2.94 13.77
CA ILE A 133 -17.91 -3.65 12.51
C ILE A 133 -18.59 -5.04 12.54
N PRO A 134 -19.41 -5.40 11.53
CA PRO A 134 -20.02 -6.72 11.45
C PRO A 134 -18.97 -7.84 11.35
N ARG A 135 -19.26 -8.97 12.00
CA ARG A 135 -18.34 -10.13 12.13
C ARG A 135 -18.69 -11.30 11.21
N THR A 136 -19.85 -11.22 10.57
CA THR A 136 -20.35 -12.22 9.62
C THR A 136 -20.40 -11.60 8.25
N VAL A 137 -19.89 -12.32 7.24
CA VAL A 137 -20.03 -11.93 5.84
C VAL A 137 -21.48 -12.18 5.44
N ASP A 138 -22.29 -11.12 5.34
CA ASP A 138 -23.67 -11.18 4.88
C ASP A 138 -23.96 -10.05 3.90
N TRP A 139 -24.08 -10.38 2.61
CA TRP A 139 -24.34 -9.38 1.57
C TRP A 139 -25.79 -8.87 1.54
N PHE A 140 -26.68 -9.43 2.35
CA PHE A 140 -28.03 -8.90 2.58
C PHE A 140 -28.09 -7.95 3.79
N ASP A 141 -27.03 -7.89 4.60
CA ASP A 141 -26.88 -6.90 5.66
C ASP A 141 -26.32 -5.59 5.10
N GLU A 142 -27.14 -4.53 5.13
CA GLU A 142 -26.73 -3.18 4.70
C GLU A 142 -25.48 -2.70 5.42
N LYS A 143 -25.28 -3.10 6.68
CA LYS A 143 -24.11 -2.73 7.48
C LYS A 143 -22.84 -3.38 6.97
N TRP A 144 -22.92 -4.62 6.50
CA TRP A 144 -21.80 -5.31 5.86
C TRP A 144 -21.45 -4.66 4.51
N VAL A 145 -22.46 -4.34 3.70
CA VAL A 145 -22.27 -3.62 2.44
C VAL A 145 -21.61 -2.26 2.69
N ALA A 146 -22.06 -1.51 3.70
CA ALA A 146 -21.46 -0.25 4.10
C ALA A 146 -19.99 -0.42 4.53
N LEU A 147 -19.67 -1.45 5.31
CA LEU A 147 -18.28 -1.78 5.67
C LEU A 147 -17.42 -2.01 4.42
N GLN A 148 -17.91 -2.79 3.45
CA GLN A 148 -17.15 -3.04 2.23
C GLN A 148 -16.86 -1.74 1.46
N ARG A 149 -17.86 -0.86 1.31
CA ARG A 149 -17.67 0.45 0.67
C ARG A 149 -16.66 1.31 1.41
N LYS A 150 -16.74 1.33 2.75
CA LYS A 150 -15.76 2.03 3.58
C LYS A 150 -14.34 1.48 3.42
N ARG A 151 -14.16 0.16 3.28
CA ARG A 151 -12.83 -0.41 3.03
C ARG A 151 -12.24 0.04 1.69
N GLU A 152 -13.08 0.16 0.65
CA GLU A 152 -12.68 0.68 -0.67
C GLU A 152 -12.28 2.16 -0.57
N GLU A 153 -13.10 2.98 0.09
CA GLU A 153 -12.82 4.41 0.33
C GLU A 153 -11.56 4.62 1.18
N TRP A 154 -11.41 3.89 2.29
CA TRP A 154 -10.27 4.00 3.19
C TRP A 154 -8.96 3.60 2.55
N LEU A 155 -8.98 2.64 1.63
CA LEU A 155 -7.79 2.24 0.89
C LEU A 155 -7.35 3.35 -0.07
N ALA A 156 -8.29 3.96 -0.80
CA ALA A 156 -8.01 5.10 -1.67
C ALA A 156 -7.54 6.33 -0.88
N ASP A 157 -8.19 6.62 0.25
CA ASP A 157 -7.77 7.67 1.20
C ASP A 157 -6.35 7.43 1.72
N PHE A 158 -6.01 6.20 2.11
CA PHE A 158 -4.64 5.86 2.48
C PHE A 158 -3.65 6.02 1.33
N ALA A 159 -3.99 5.54 0.13
CA ALA A 159 -3.16 5.65 -1.07
C ALA A 159 -2.91 7.11 -1.48
N SER A 160 -3.86 8.01 -1.18
CA SER A 160 -3.72 9.46 -1.44
C SER A 160 -2.58 10.12 -0.67
N ILE A 161 -2.15 9.52 0.46
CA ILE A 161 -1.05 10.06 1.26
C ILE A 161 0.26 10.01 0.47
N PRO A 162 0.79 8.82 0.12
CA PRO A 162 2.05 8.76 -0.58
C PRO A 162 1.94 9.29 -2.03
N SER A 163 0.84 9.03 -2.75
CA SER A 163 0.66 9.57 -4.11
C SER A 163 0.61 11.10 -4.13
N GLY A 164 -0.12 11.71 -3.19
CA GLY A 164 -0.20 13.16 -3.03
C GLY A 164 1.15 13.78 -2.67
N THR A 165 1.92 13.15 -1.78
CA THR A 165 3.27 13.62 -1.44
C THR A 165 4.22 13.57 -2.65
N VAL A 166 4.17 12.51 -3.47
CA VAL A 166 4.98 12.45 -4.70
C VAL A 166 4.56 13.53 -5.68
N ARG A 167 3.26 13.69 -5.94
CA ARG A 167 2.74 14.71 -6.88
C ARG A 167 3.10 16.14 -6.44
N GLU A 168 3.14 16.41 -5.14
CA GLU A 168 3.53 17.71 -4.59
C GLU A 168 5.03 17.99 -4.78
N LEU A 169 5.89 17.02 -4.47
CA LEU A 169 7.35 17.23 -4.42
C LEU A 169 8.07 16.90 -5.73
N LYS A 170 7.52 16.01 -6.53
CA LYS A 170 8.07 15.47 -7.78
C LYS A 170 6.94 15.37 -8.84
N PRO A 171 6.34 16.50 -9.28
CA PRO A 171 5.18 16.49 -10.19
C PRO A 171 5.42 15.83 -11.55
N GLU A 172 6.69 15.72 -11.98
CA GLU A 172 7.06 15.04 -13.23
C GLU A 172 7.25 13.52 -13.05
N ALA A 173 7.32 13.02 -11.81
CA ALA A 173 7.44 11.60 -11.53
C ALA A 173 6.07 10.93 -11.61
N SER A 174 5.99 9.84 -12.35
CA SER A 174 4.77 9.03 -12.43
C SER A 174 4.49 8.29 -11.12
N VAL A 175 3.21 8.13 -10.78
CA VAL A 175 2.76 7.39 -9.61
C VAL A 175 1.83 6.26 -10.02
N GLU A 176 2.10 5.07 -9.49
CA GLU A 176 1.19 3.93 -9.60
C GLU A 176 1.16 3.08 -8.32
N HIS A 177 0.00 2.47 -8.10
CA HIS A 177 -0.28 1.45 -7.13
C HIS A 177 -0.62 0.16 -7.88
N GLN A 178 -0.12 -0.97 -7.36
CA GLN A 178 -0.31 -2.24 -8.05
C GLN A 178 -1.77 -2.56 -8.37
N SER A 179 -2.04 -2.91 -9.62
CA SER A 179 -3.39 -3.14 -10.14
C SER A 179 -3.74 -4.63 -10.31
N SER A 180 -2.86 -5.55 -9.89
CA SER A 180 -3.09 -7.01 -9.96
C SER A 180 -4.33 -7.47 -9.21
N THR A 181 -4.79 -6.69 -8.22
CA THR A 181 -5.88 -7.06 -7.34
C THR A 181 -7.25 -6.54 -7.74
N TYR A 182 -7.36 -5.65 -8.74
CA TYR A 182 -8.66 -5.24 -9.30
C TYR A 182 -9.54 -6.42 -9.77
N PRO A 183 -9.00 -7.43 -10.49
CA PRO A 183 -9.81 -8.58 -10.91
C PRO A 183 -10.01 -9.62 -9.79
N LEU A 184 -9.48 -9.40 -8.59
CA LEU A 184 -9.60 -10.34 -7.48
C LEU A 184 -10.88 -10.08 -6.66
N ASN A 185 -11.08 -10.90 -5.64
CA ASN A 185 -12.30 -10.85 -4.84
C ASN A 185 -12.31 -9.64 -3.86
N TRP A 186 -13.48 -9.39 -3.27
CA TRP A 186 -13.76 -8.26 -2.38
C TRP A 186 -12.85 -8.18 -1.13
N THR A 187 -12.17 -9.25 -0.73
CA THR A 187 -11.32 -9.23 0.46
C THR A 187 -10.16 -8.26 0.33
N PHE A 188 -9.77 -7.92 -0.90
CA PHE A 188 -8.71 -6.95 -1.17
C PHE A 188 -9.14 -5.49 -1.03
N GLY A 189 -10.45 -5.22 -1.12
CA GLY A 189 -11.02 -3.87 -1.04
C GLY A 189 -10.44 -2.89 -2.06
N VAL A 190 -9.93 -3.40 -3.18
CA VAL A 190 -9.49 -2.59 -4.32
C VAL A 190 -10.68 -2.39 -5.24
N ALA A 191 -10.98 -1.12 -5.54
CA ALA A 191 -12.09 -0.71 -6.38
C ALA A 191 -11.78 0.63 -7.06
N ALA A 192 -12.73 1.13 -7.85
CA ALA A 192 -12.57 2.34 -8.66
C ALA A 192 -11.99 3.58 -7.93
N PRO A 193 -12.29 3.86 -6.64
CA PRO A 193 -11.70 5.01 -5.95
C PRO A 193 -10.17 5.03 -5.90
N LEU A 194 -9.52 3.86 -5.97
CA LEU A 194 -8.05 3.80 -5.98
C LEU A 194 -7.45 4.31 -7.29
N ILE A 195 -8.21 4.31 -8.40
CA ILE A 195 -7.73 4.71 -9.72
C ILE A 195 -7.23 6.15 -9.71
N GLU A 196 -7.90 7.06 -9.00
CA GLU A 196 -7.52 8.47 -8.88
C GLU A 196 -6.11 8.67 -8.28
N GLN A 197 -5.57 7.66 -7.61
CA GLN A 197 -4.22 7.68 -7.03
C GLN A 197 -3.13 7.18 -7.99
N ASN A 198 -3.48 6.87 -9.23
CA ASN A 198 -2.60 6.35 -10.27
C ASN A 198 -2.57 7.29 -11.49
N ASP A 199 -1.41 7.42 -12.12
CA ASP A 199 -1.30 8.07 -13.43
C ASP A 199 -1.51 7.07 -14.58
N PHE A 200 -1.26 5.79 -14.32
CA PHE A 200 -1.57 4.66 -15.20
C PHE A 200 -1.77 3.39 -14.35
N LEU A 201 -2.46 2.38 -14.91
CA LEU A 201 -2.68 1.11 -14.22
C LEU A 201 -1.74 0.02 -14.74
N GLN A 202 -1.04 -0.65 -13.82
CA GLN A 202 -0.16 -1.77 -14.13
C GLN A 202 -0.28 -2.86 -13.06
N GLY A 203 -0.17 -4.12 -13.46
CA GLY A 203 -0.14 -5.25 -12.53
C GLY A 203 0.64 -6.44 -13.08
N ASP A 204 1.01 -7.33 -12.17
CA ASP A 204 1.56 -8.64 -12.45
C ASP A 204 0.40 -9.63 -12.68
N PHE A 205 0.37 -10.24 -13.87
CA PHE A 205 -0.66 -11.20 -14.27
C PHE A 205 0.01 -12.47 -14.78
N TYR A 206 -0.30 -13.60 -14.15
CA TYR A 206 0.36 -14.89 -14.38
C TYR A 206 -0.54 -15.97 -15.00
N GLY A 207 -1.76 -15.60 -15.37
CA GLY A 207 -2.72 -16.46 -16.02
C GLY A 207 -2.46 -16.65 -17.51
N ASP A 208 -3.43 -17.29 -18.16
CA ASP A 208 -3.38 -17.58 -19.59
C ASP A 208 -3.83 -16.37 -20.45
N ALA A 209 -3.98 -16.61 -21.75
CA ALA A 209 -4.45 -15.60 -22.69
C ALA A 209 -5.86 -15.06 -22.35
N LEU A 210 -6.71 -15.85 -21.68
CA LEU A 210 -8.04 -15.40 -21.27
C LEU A 210 -7.92 -14.36 -20.14
N GLN A 211 -7.11 -14.64 -19.11
CA GLN A 211 -6.84 -13.64 -18.08
C GLN A 211 -6.24 -12.37 -18.69
N GLY A 212 -5.26 -12.53 -19.60
CA GLY A 212 -4.66 -11.40 -20.29
C GLY A 212 -5.67 -10.56 -21.07
N SER A 213 -6.65 -11.19 -21.74
CA SER A 213 -7.70 -10.47 -22.47
C SER A 213 -8.67 -9.76 -21.53
N PHE A 214 -9.10 -10.40 -20.45
CA PHE A 214 -10.01 -9.82 -19.48
C PHE A 214 -9.39 -8.61 -18.78
N VAL A 215 -8.18 -8.77 -18.26
CA VAL A 215 -7.48 -7.71 -17.51
C VAL A 215 -7.20 -6.50 -18.37
N ARG A 216 -6.76 -6.67 -19.62
CA ARG A 216 -6.52 -5.53 -20.51
C ARG A 216 -7.77 -4.69 -20.71
N LYS A 217 -8.90 -5.33 -21.00
CA LYS A 217 -10.19 -4.64 -21.16
C LYS A 217 -10.64 -3.99 -19.86
N LEU A 218 -10.47 -4.68 -18.73
CA LEU A 218 -10.80 -4.11 -17.43
C LEU A 218 -9.99 -2.83 -17.17
N LEU A 219 -8.66 -2.88 -17.30
CA LEU A 219 -7.82 -1.73 -16.99
C LEU A 219 -8.01 -0.59 -18.00
N GLU A 220 -8.22 -0.91 -19.29
CA GLU A 220 -8.52 0.08 -20.34
C GLU A 220 -9.83 0.84 -20.09
N GLU A 221 -10.87 0.18 -19.57
CA GLU A 221 -12.15 0.84 -19.23
C GLU A 221 -12.10 1.63 -17.91
N LEU A 222 -11.05 1.43 -17.10
CA LEU A 222 -10.87 2.10 -15.82
C LEU A 222 -10.03 3.38 -15.93
N THR A 223 -9.23 3.55 -16.99
CA THR A 223 -8.36 4.71 -17.26
C THR A 223 -8.92 5.61 -18.34
#